data_AF-A0A520GNA8-F1
#
_entry.id   AF-A0A520GNA8-F1
#
_cell.length_a   1.000
_cell.length_b   1.000
_cell.length_c   1.000
_cell.angle_alpha   90.00
_cell.angle_beta   90.00
_cell.angle_gamma   90.00
#
_symmetry.space_group_name_H-M   'P 1'
#
loop_
_entity.id
_entity.type
_entity.pdbx_description
1 polymer ?
#
loop_
_entity_poly.entity_id
_entity_poly.type
_entity_poly.pdbx_seq_one_letter_code
_entity_poly.pdbx_strand_id
1 'polypeptide(L)'
;MGDGSYIAFFDICDGKGATVSSDMPPWVHHFAFEAESVADVVQMKARLERAGVEVLGITDHHFINSIYFFDPNGLRLEITARTETREYMEKAKSEAHAALASWTEQKRSSM
;
A
#
# COMPACT_ATOMS: atom_id res chain seq x y z
N MET A 1 -14.00 -3.75 5.32
CA MET A 1 -13.41 -2.42 5.06
C MET A 1 -14.56 -1.41 4.98
N GLY A 2 -14.29 -0.10 4.96
CA GLY A 2 -15.35 0.92 5.03
C GLY A 2 -16.36 0.86 3.87
N ASP A 3 -15.93 0.27 2.76
CA ASP A 3 -16.68 0.00 1.53
C ASP A 3 -17.44 -1.35 1.52
N GLY A 4 -17.39 -2.11 2.62
CA GLY A 4 -18.05 -3.42 2.72
C GLY A 4 -17.28 -4.59 2.08
N SER A 5 -16.05 -4.38 1.60
CA SER A 5 -15.18 -5.47 1.15
C SER A 5 -14.44 -6.12 2.33
N TYR A 6 -13.83 -7.30 2.12
CA TYR A 6 -13.21 -8.09 3.19
C TYR A 6 -11.84 -8.63 2.78
N ILE A 7 -10.95 -8.68 3.76
CA ILE A 7 -9.69 -9.43 3.71
C ILE A 7 -9.69 -10.40 4.90
N ALA A 8 -9.18 -11.61 4.69
CA ALA A 8 -9.08 -12.63 5.73
C ALA A 8 -7.61 -12.91 6.04
N PHE A 9 -7.30 -13.05 7.32
CA PHE A 9 -6.00 -13.48 7.81
C PHE A 9 -6.17 -14.85 8.46
N PHE A 10 -5.25 -15.76 8.15
CA PHE A 10 -5.23 -17.10 8.70
C PHE A 10 -3.88 -17.33 9.36
N ASP A 11 -3.91 -17.81 10.60
CA ASP A 11 -2.76 -18.39 11.25
C ASP A 11 -2.88 -19.92 11.14
N ILE A 12 -1.80 -20.57 10.76
CA ILE A 12 -1.71 -22.04 10.71
C ILE A 12 -1.24 -22.63 12.05
N CYS A 13 -0.99 -21.77 13.06
CA CYS A 13 -0.64 -22.11 14.43
C CYS A 13 0.62 -22.97 14.57
N ASP A 14 1.55 -22.89 13.61
CA ASP A 14 2.81 -23.66 13.63
C ASP A 14 3.98 -22.92 14.29
N GLY A 15 3.74 -21.68 14.72
CA GLY A 15 4.73 -20.82 15.40
C GLY A 15 5.86 -20.32 14.50
N LYS A 16 5.78 -20.53 13.17
CA LYS A 16 6.82 -20.08 12.22
C LYS A 16 6.58 -18.70 11.63
N GLY A 17 5.39 -18.14 11.84
CA GLY A 17 4.99 -16.81 11.34
C GLY A 17 4.86 -16.75 9.81
N ALA A 18 4.57 -15.56 9.28
CA ALA A 18 4.52 -15.36 7.84
C ALA A 18 5.95 -15.29 7.28
N THR A 19 6.34 -16.27 6.44
CA THR A 19 7.63 -16.23 5.76
C THR A 19 7.52 -15.36 4.51
N VAL A 20 7.94 -14.10 4.59
CA VAL A 20 8.23 -13.29 3.39
C VAL A 20 9.59 -13.74 2.85
N SER A 21 9.73 -13.89 1.53
CA SER A 21 11.01 -14.27 0.92
C SER A 21 12.14 -13.34 1.37
N SER A 22 13.25 -13.91 1.84
CA SER A 22 14.44 -13.15 2.26
C SER A 22 15.11 -12.38 1.12
N ASP A 23 14.85 -12.78 -0.12
CA ASP A 23 15.49 -12.21 -1.30
C ASP A 23 14.77 -10.93 -1.77
N MET A 24 13.68 -10.54 -1.12
CA MET A 24 12.92 -9.33 -1.46
C MET A 24 12.93 -8.31 -0.33
N PRO A 25 13.03 -7.01 -0.65
CA PRO A 25 12.92 -5.97 0.35
C PRO A 25 11.58 -6.06 1.11
N PRO A 26 11.57 -5.81 2.43
CA PRO A 26 10.41 -6.04 3.30
C PRO A 26 9.22 -5.10 3.01
N TRP A 27 9.41 -4.09 2.17
CA TRP A 27 8.36 -3.15 1.77
C TRP A 27 7.61 -3.58 0.49
N VAL A 28 8.10 -4.58 -0.25
CA VAL A 28 7.53 -4.93 -1.56
C VAL A 28 6.12 -5.51 -1.43
N HIS A 29 5.94 -6.51 -0.58
CA HIS A 29 4.63 -7.11 -0.35
C HIS A 29 3.88 -6.33 0.73
N HIS A 30 2.87 -5.57 0.30
CA HIS A 30 2.02 -4.83 1.21
C HIS A 30 0.56 -4.80 0.75
N PHE A 31 -0.33 -4.58 1.70
CA PHE A 31 -1.74 -4.32 1.45
C PHE A 31 -2.05 -2.87 1.80
N ALA A 32 -2.63 -2.15 0.85
CA ALA A 32 -3.09 -0.79 1.03
C ALA A 32 -4.60 -0.75 1.31
N PHE A 33 -4.97 -0.01 2.34
CA PHE A 33 -6.35 0.22 2.76
C PHE A 33 -6.68 1.70 2.54
N GLU A 34 -7.66 1.96 1.69
CA GLU A 34 -8.11 3.32 1.41
C GLU A 34 -8.94 3.87 2.58
N ALA A 35 -8.59 5.08 3.01
CA ALA A 35 -9.32 5.91 3.96
C ALA A 35 -10.03 7.06 3.22
N GLU A 36 -11.08 7.60 3.80
CA GLU A 36 -11.91 8.64 3.16
C GLU A 36 -11.15 9.95 2.94
N SER A 37 -10.18 10.28 3.79
CA SER A 37 -9.42 11.52 3.70
C SER A 37 -8.02 11.43 4.30
N VAL A 38 -7.15 12.39 3.94
CA VAL A 38 -5.82 12.54 4.55
C VAL A 38 -5.92 12.78 6.06
N ALA A 39 -6.99 13.43 6.52
CA ALA A 39 -7.23 13.62 7.95
C ALA A 39 -7.49 12.27 8.66
N ASP A 40 -8.15 11.33 8.01
CA ASP A 40 -8.36 9.97 8.57
C ASP A 40 -7.07 9.16 8.59
N VAL A 41 -6.20 9.33 7.59
CA VAL A 41 -4.84 8.77 7.60
C VAL A 41 -4.05 9.29 8.82
N VAL A 42 -4.09 10.60 9.08
CA VAL A 42 -3.44 11.21 10.25
C VAL A 42 -4.02 10.68 11.57
N GLN A 43 -5.34 10.57 11.66
CA GLN A 43 -6.00 10.03 12.85
C GLN A 43 -5.61 8.57 13.11
N MET A 44 -5.50 7.77 12.04
CA MET A 44 -5.11 6.37 12.14
C MET A 44 -3.64 6.22 12.54
N LYS A 45 -2.74 7.03 11.98
CA LYS A 45 -1.34 7.11 12.44
C LYS A 45 -1.27 7.34 13.94
N ALA A 46 -1.97 8.36 14.44
CA ALA A 46 -1.97 8.68 15.85
C ALA A 46 -2.55 7.54 16.72
N ARG A 47 -3.55 6.81 16.21
CA ARG A 47 -4.11 5.64 16.88
C ARG A 47 -3.11 4.49 16.98
N LEU A 48 -2.38 4.21 15.89
CA LEU A 48 -1.34 3.18 15.83
C LEU A 48 -0.18 3.50 16.78
N GLU A 49 0.32 4.74 16.74
CA GLU A 49 1.41 5.19 17.61
C GLU A 49 1.03 5.11 19.09
N ARG A 50 -0.21 5.48 19.46
CA ARG A 50 -0.72 5.30 20.84
C ARG A 50 -0.80 3.83 21.27
N ALA A 51 -0.94 2.91 20.32
CA ALA A 51 -0.92 1.48 20.57
C ALA A 51 0.50 0.89 20.60
N GLY A 52 1.54 1.73 20.46
CA GLY A 52 2.94 1.29 20.45
C GLY A 52 3.41 0.72 19.12
N VAL A 53 2.65 0.91 18.04
CA VAL A 53 3.05 0.51 16.68
C VAL A 53 3.96 1.57 16.09
N GLU A 54 5.11 1.17 15.56
CA GLU A 54 5.99 2.05 14.80
C GLU A 54 5.38 2.33 13.42
N VAL A 55 5.22 3.61 13.10
CA VAL A 55 4.59 4.06 11.85
C VAL A 55 5.56 4.93 11.08
N LEU A 56 5.87 4.54 9.84
CA LEU A 56 6.45 5.44 8.87
C LEU A 56 5.40 6.51 8.56
N GLY A 57 5.76 7.77 8.83
CA GLY A 57 4.90 8.94 8.66
C GLY A 57 4.39 9.13 7.23
N ILE A 58 3.68 10.24 7.00
CA ILE A 58 3.05 10.49 5.70
C ILE A 58 4.11 10.55 4.60
N THR A 59 3.95 9.67 3.62
CA THR A 59 4.64 9.66 2.34
C THR A 59 3.69 10.22 1.28
N ASP A 60 4.13 11.27 0.59
CA ASP A 60 3.41 11.88 -0.53
C ASP A 60 3.82 11.21 -1.84
N HIS A 61 2.87 10.54 -2.50
CA HIS A 61 3.07 9.91 -3.81
C HIS A 61 2.48 10.73 -4.96
N HIS A 62 2.17 12.01 -4.73
CA HIS A 62 1.50 12.97 -5.62
C HIS A 62 0.02 12.66 -5.93
N PHE A 63 -0.38 11.39 -5.93
CA PHE A 63 -1.77 10.97 -6.16
C PHE A 63 -2.41 10.33 -4.92
N ILE A 64 -1.62 9.97 -3.92
CA ILE A 64 -2.08 9.51 -2.62
C ILE A 64 -1.15 10.00 -1.51
N ASN A 65 -1.69 10.13 -0.30
CA ASN A 65 -0.91 10.30 0.91
C ASN A 65 -1.07 9.07 1.80
N SER A 66 0.05 8.46 2.14
CA SER A 66 0.08 7.13 2.77
C SER A 66 0.92 7.11 4.04
N ILE A 67 0.50 6.30 5.02
CA ILE A 67 1.35 5.86 6.13
C ILE A 67 1.61 4.37 6.00
N TYR A 68 2.72 3.92 6.59
CA TYR A 68 3.08 2.51 6.53
C TYR A 68 3.52 1.97 7.89
N PHE A 69 3.20 0.72 8.17
CA PHE A 69 3.56 0.03 9.40
C PHE A 69 3.59 -1.48 9.17
N PHE A 70 4.10 -2.22 10.14
CA PHE A 70 4.05 -3.68 10.14
C PHE A 70 3.00 -4.18 11.13
N ASP A 71 2.28 -5.23 10.74
CA ASP A 71 1.47 -5.99 11.68
C ASP A 71 2.37 -6.90 12.56
N PRO A 72 1.81 -7.51 13.62
CA PRO A 72 2.57 -8.42 14.48
C PRO A 72 3.16 -9.65 13.76
N ASN A 73 2.66 -10.00 12.57
CA ASN A 73 3.14 -11.12 11.76
C ASN A 73 4.24 -10.71 10.76
N GLY A 74 4.64 -9.43 10.74
CA GLY A 74 5.65 -8.91 9.81
C GLY A 74 5.11 -8.53 8.43
N LEU A 75 3.79 -8.50 8.23
CA LEU A 75 3.18 -8.02 6.99
C LEU A 75 3.21 -6.49 6.96
N ARG A 76 3.69 -5.93 5.85
CA ARG A 76 3.65 -4.50 5.61
C ARG A 76 2.22 -4.09 5.26
N LEU A 77 1.68 -3.12 5.99
CA LEU A 77 0.36 -2.54 5.72
C LEU A 77 0.51 -1.05 5.40
N GLU A 78 -0.38 -0.58 4.56
CA GLU A 78 -0.49 0.81 4.14
C GLU A 78 -1.91 1.32 4.42
N ILE A 79 -2.01 2.54 4.94
CA ILE A 79 -3.28 3.27 5.03
C ILE A 79 -3.11 4.54 4.24
N THR A 80 -4.00 4.76 3.28
CA THR A 80 -3.80 5.76 2.23
C THR A 80 -5.08 6.52 1.94
N ALA A 81 -4.94 7.77 1.50
CA ALA A 81 -6.05 8.56 0.99
C ALA A 81 -5.69 9.17 -0.36
N ARG A 82 -6.65 9.13 -1.28
CA ARG A 82 -6.59 9.71 -2.62
C ARG A 82 -6.47 11.24 -2.54
N THR A 83 -5.47 11.79 -3.21
CA THR A 83 -5.19 13.23 -3.27
C THR A 83 -5.14 13.75 -4.70
N GLU A 84 -5.32 12.87 -5.68
CA GLU A 84 -5.17 13.22 -7.07
C GLU A 84 -6.32 14.09 -7.59
N THR A 85 -5.98 14.88 -8.60
CA THR A 85 -6.98 15.69 -9.31
C THR A 85 -7.66 14.87 -10.40
N ARG A 86 -8.84 15.32 -10.82
CA ARG A 86 -9.51 14.76 -12.00
C ARG A 86 -8.64 14.85 -13.25
N GLU A 87 -7.91 15.95 -13.43
CA GLU A 87 -6.99 16.13 -14.57
C GLU A 87 -5.87 15.08 -14.56
N TYR A 88 -5.27 14.83 -13.39
CA TYR A 88 -4.28 13.77 -13.23
C TYR A 88 -4.84 12.40 -13.66
N MET A 89 -6.06 12.06 -13.20
CA MET A 89 -6.69 10.78 -13.54
C MET A 89 -7.03 10.64 -15.02
N GLU A 90 -7.54 11.70 -15.66
CA GLU A 90 -7.85 11.65 -17.10
C GLU A 90 -6.57 11.51 -17.92
N LYS A 91 -5.49 12.22 -17.55
CA LYS A 91 -4.20 12.08 -18.20
C LYS A 91 -3.66 10.65 -18.04
N ALA A 92 -3.60 10.15 -16.81
CA ALA A 92 -3.13 8.79 -16.51
C ALA A 92 -3.93 7.74 -17.30
N LYS A 93 -5.26 7.89 -17.39
CA LYS A 93 -6.13 7.03 -18.19
C LYS A 93 -5.80 7.10 -19.68
N SER A 94 -5.55 8.29 -20.22
CA SER A 94 -5.23 8.47 -21.65
C SER A 94 -3.89 7.84 -22.04
N GLU A 95 -2.93 7.82 -21.12
CA GLU A 95 -1.56 7.32 -21.36
C GLU A 95 -1.38 5.84 -20.97
N ALA A 96 -2.30 5.26 -20.18
CA ALA A 96 -2.17 3.93 -19.55
C ALA A 96 -1.79 2.81 -20.53
N HIS A 97 -2.48 2.72 -21.67
CA HIS A 97 -2.22 1.66 -22.66
C HIS A 97 -0.84 1.80 -23.32
N ALA A 98 -0.43 3.03 -23.64
CA ALA A 98 0.89 3.28 -24.23
C ALA A 98 2.01 2.99 -23.23
N ALA A 99 1.83 3.41 -21.96
CA ALA A 99 2.78 3.12 -20.88
C ALA A 99 2.95 1.61 -20.67
N LEU A 100 1.85 0.85 -20.60
CA LEU A 100 1.89 -0.60 -20.45
C LEU A 100 2.56 -1.30 -21.64
N ALA A 101 2.29 -0.85 -22.87
CA ALA A 101 2.92 -1.39 -24.07
C ALA A 101 4.44 -1.16 -24.05
N SER A 102 4.88 0.06 -23.71
CA SER A 102 6.31 0.39 -23.60
C SER A 102 7.01 -0.47 -22.54
N TRP A 103 6.41 -0.60 -21.35
CA TRP A 103 6.95 -1.43 -20.28
C TRP A 103 7.06 -2.91 -20.67
N THR A 104 6.04 -3.44 -21.36
CA THR A 104 6.02 -4.83 -21.81
C THR A 104 7.15 -5.13 -22.79
N GLU A 105 7.41 -4.21 -23.73
CA GLU A 105 8.51 -4.35 -24.69
C GLU A 105 9.89 -4.26 -24.02
N GLN A 106 10.06 -3.31 -23.09
CA GLN A 106 11.29 -3.21 -22.28
C GLN A 106 11.56 -4.49 -21.48
N LYS A 107 10.53 -5.07 -20.86
CA LYS A 107 10.66 -6.32 -20.11
C LYS A 107 11.04 -7.50 -21.00
N ARG A 108 10.48 -7.59 -22.21
CA ARG A 108 10.80 -8.65 -23.17
C ARG A 108 12.25 -8.56 -23.66
N SER A 109 12.75 -7.35 -23.88
CA SER A 109 14.13 -7.12 -24.34
C SER A 109 15.18 -7.24 -23.23
N SER A 110 14.76 -7.21 -21.96
CA SER A 110 15.62 -7.35 -20.79
C SER A 110 15.67 -8.77 -20.22
N MET A 111 15.02 -9.74 -20.86
CA MET A 111 15.07 -11.18 -20.56
C MET A 111 15.93 -11.90 -21.59
#